data_AF-A0A928T6Q6-F1
#
_entry.id   AF-A0A928T6Q6-F1
#
_cell.length_a   1.000
_cell.length_b   1.000
_cell.length_c   1.000
_cell.angle_alpha   90.00
_cell.angle_beta   90.00
_cell.angle_gamma   90.00
#
_symmetry.space_group_name_H-M   'P 1'
#
loop_
_entity.id
_entity.type
_entity.pdbx_description
1 polymer ?
#
loop_
_entity_poly.entity_id
_entity_poly.type
_entity_poly.pdbx_seq_one_letter_code
_entity_poly.pdbx_strand_id
1 'polypeptide(L)'
;MIEEFQLISDYCTRAGKSLEVRNHAFCLFVSALDNALKEHADRTGNQPKPKEAADKHDALLTEDSVLGFVTRAEHLVEKAASEIREPYKDSIGSKQFWMSVWAGVLASLIYSIIILIVFWVAREQIASWLQSVAPAQAH
;
A
#
# COMPACT_ATOMS: atom_id res chain seq x y z
N MET A 1 -34.82 6.30 2.80
CA MET A 1 -33.43 5.94 2.41
C MET A 1 -32.85 6.78 1.27
N ILE A 2 -33.64 7.30 0.32
CA ILE A 2 -33.12 8.11 -0.79
C ILE A 2 -32.83 9.56 -0.37
N GLU A 3 -33.64 10.14 0.51
CA GLU A 3 -33.50 11.54 0.96
C GLU A 3 -32.31 11.71 1.93
N GLU A 4 -32.06 10.72 2.77
CA GLU A 4 -30.98 10.62 3.74
C GLU A 4 -29.63 10.50 3.03
N PHE A 5 -29.60 9.68 1.97
CA PHE A 5 -28.44 9.58 1.10
C PHE A 5 -28.15 10.93 0.42
N GLN A 6 -29.18 11.64 -0.04
CA GLN A 6 -29.02 12.97 -0.63
C GLN A 6 -28.50 13.98 0.38
N LEU A 7 -29.01 14.00 1.61
CA LEU A 7 -28.55 14.93 2.64
C LEU A 7 -27.06 14.74 2.98
N ILE A 8 -26.65 13.49 3.21
CA ILE A 8 -25.23 13.15 3.45
C ILE A 8 -24.39 13.43 2.20
N SER A 9 -24.93 13.17 1.00
CA SER A 9 -24.26 13.43 -0.27
C SER A 9 -24.03 14.92 -0.51
N ASP A 10 -25.01 15.76 -0.24
CA ASP A 10 -24.95 17.20 -0.42
C ASP A 10 -23.98 17.82 0.59
N TYR A 11 -23.97 17.32 1.83
CA TYR A 11 -22.94 17.67 2.80
C TYR A 11 -21.54 17.32 2.29
N CYS A 12 -21.32 16.08 1.86
CA CYS A 12 -20.03 15.63 1.33
C CYS A 12 -19.59 16.45 0.10
N THR A 13 -20.52 16.77 -0.80
CA THR A 13 -20.25 17.53 -2.03
C THR A 13 -19.87 18.97 -1.70
N ARG A 14 -20.58 19.63 -0.78
CA ARG A 14 -20.22 20.98 -0.30
C ARG A 14 -18.87 21.02 0.40
N ALA A 15 -18.54 19.97 1.15
CA ALA A 15 -17.27 19.83 1.85
C ALA A 15 -16.12 19.31 0.96
N GLY A 16 -16.34 19.14 -0.35
CA GLY A 16 -15.32 18.69 -1.31
C GLY A 16 -14.81 17.27 -1.07
N LYS A 17 -15.61 16.40 -0.46
CA LYS A 17 -15.23 15.02 -0.12
C LYS A 17 -15.35 14.09 -1.33
N SER A 18 -14.52 13.06 -1.36
CA SER A 18 -14.51 12.08 -2.44
C SER A 18 -15.72 11.14 -2.40
N LEU A 19 -15.96 10.42 -3.50
CA LEU A 19 -17.07 9.47 -3.64
C LEU A 19 -16.98 8.34 -2.60
N GLU A 20 -15.76 7.88 -2.32
CA GLU A 20 -15.47 6.78 -1.41
C GLU A 20 -15.81 7.17 0.04
N VAL A 21 -15.43 8.39 0.44
CA VAL A 21 -15.76 8.95 1.75
C VAL A 21 -17.26 9.11 1.90
N ARG A 22 -17.94 9.65 0.87
CA ARG A 22 -19.40 9.80 0.86
C ARG A 22 -20.13 8.48 1.05
N ASN A 23 -19.73 7.44 0.32
CA ASN A 23 -20.37 6.12 0.41
C ASN A 23 -20.11 5.49 1.79
N HIS A 24 -18.89 5.64 2.34
CA HIS A 24 -18.58 5.14 3.69
C HIS A 24 -19.34 5.91 4.78
N ALA A 25 -19.50 7.23 4.66
CA ALA A 25 -20.27 8.03 5.60
C ALA A 25 -21.74 7.58 5.64
N PHE A 26 -22.34 7.29 4.48
CA PHE A 26 -23.69 6.73 4.42
C PHE A 26 -23.78 5.34 5.07
N CYS A 27 -22.82 4.45 4.80
CA CYS A 27 -22.76 3.14 5.45
C CYS A 27 -22.65 3.25 6.99
N LEU A 28 -21.87 4.22 7.48
CA LEU A 28 -21.74 4.50 8.92
C LEU A 28 -23.05 4.98 9.53
N PHE A 29 -23.79 5.85 8.83
CA PHE A 29 -25.13 6.26 9.25
C PHE A 29 -26.09 5.06 9.34
N VAL A 30 -26.15 4.22 8.30
CA VAL A 30 -27.02 3.03 8.28
C VAL A 30 -26.66 2.08 9.42
N SER A 31 -25.37 1.85 9.66
CA SER A 31 -24.91 1.00 10.75
C SER A 31 -25.23 1.58 12.13
N ALA A 32 -25.08 2.90 12.31
CA ALA A 32 -25.45 3.58 13.55
C ALA A 32 -26.95 3.48 13.83
N LEU A 33 -27.79 3.64 12.79
CA LEU A 33 -29.24 3.50 12.90
C LEU A 33 -29.64 2.07 13.27
N ASP A 34 -29.09 1.07 12.58
CA ASP A 34 -29.34 -0.35 12.88
C ASP A 34 -28.94 -0.71 14.32
N ASN A 35 -27.77 -0.24 14.77
CA ASN A 35 -27.32 -0.42 16.15
C ASN A 35 -28.27 0.25 17.16
N ALA A 36 -28.72 1.47 16.89
CA ALA A 36 -29.63 2.21 17.78
C ALA A 36 -31.02 1.55 17.89
N LEU A 37 -31.47 0.86 16.84
CA LEU A 37 -32.72 0.09 16.82
C LEU A 37 -32.57 -1.25 17.54
N LYS A 38 -31.45 -1.96 17.33
CA LYS A 38 -31.13 -3.21 18.03
C LYS A 38 -30.98 -2.99 19.53
N GLU A 39 -30.23 -1.96 19.94
CA GLU A 39 -30.06 -1.64 21.36
C GLU A 39 -31.38 -1.30 22.05
N HIS A 40 -32.31 -0.66 21.33
CA HIS A 40 -33.66 -0.44 21.84
C HIS A 40 -34.43 -1.76 22.02
N ALA A 41 -34.35 -2.66 21.04
CA ALA A 41 -34.98 -3.97 21.12
C ALA A 41 -34.41 -4.81 22.29
N ASP A 42 -33.09 -4.78 22.48
CA ASP A 42 -32.42 -5.52 23.55
C ASP A 42 -32.78 -4.99 24.95
N ARG A 43 -32.89 -3.66 25.11
CA ARG A 43 -33.22 -3.03 26.40
C ARG A 43 -34.70 -3.17 26.78
N THR A 44 -35.59 -3.12 25.79
CA THR A 44 -37.04 -3.04 26.03
C THR A 44 -37.77 -4.35 25.78
N GLY A 45 -37.08 -5.35 25.22
CA GLY A 45 -37.64 -6.64 24.79
C GLY A 45 -38.64 -6.53 23.63
N ASN A 46 -38.81 -5.33 23.06
CA ASN A 46 -39.82 -5.00 22.05
C ASN A 46 -39.19 -4.17 20.92
N GLN A 47 -39.68 -4.38 19.70
CA GLN A 47 -39.29 -3.52 18.59
C GLN A 47 -39.74 -2.07 18.84
N PRO A 48 -38.92 -1.08 18.48
CA PRO A 48 -39.30 0.33 18.60
C PRO A 48 -40.55 0.62 17.79
N LYS A 49 -41.46 1.42 18.36
CA LYS A 49 -42.64 1.90 17.63
C LYS A 49 -42.20 2.80 16.46
N PRO A 50 -43.01 2.95 15.40
CA PRO A 50 -42.65 3.76 14.24
C PRO A 50 -42.19 5.19 14.58
N LYS A 51 -42.80 5.80 15.60
CA LYS A 51 -42.42 7.14 16.08
C LYS A 51 -41.04 7.15 16.75
N GLU A 52 -40.73 6.17 17.59
CA GLU A 52 -39.45 6.05 18.29
C GLU A 52 -38.30 5.75 17.30
N ALA A 53 -38.60 4.99 16.24
CA ALA A 53 -37.66 4.74 15.15
C ALA A 53 -37.37 6.03 14.34
N ALA A 54 -38.40 6.84 14.07
CA ALA A 54 -38.26 8.13 13.41
C ALA A 54 -37.46 9.13 14.28
N ASP A 55 -37.73 9.19 15.59
CA ASP A 55 -36.99 10.08 16.51
C ASP A 55 -35.49 9.72 16.55
N LYS A 56 -35.16 8.42 16.55
CA LYS A 56 -33.76 7.94 16.48
C LYS A 56 -33.11 8.24 15.13
N HIS A 57 -33.88 8.14 14.07
CA HIS A 57 -33.44 8.48 12.72
C HIS A 57 -33.07 9.96 12.61
N ASP A 58 -33.94 10.85 13.06
CA ASP A 58 -33.75 12.30 12.96
C ASP A 58 -32.60 12.78 13.86
N ALA A 59 -32.41 12.15 15.03
CA ALA A 59 -31.27 12.42 15.90
C ALA A 59 -29.91 12.18 15.20
N LEU A 60 -29.84 11.19 14.31
CA LEU A 60 -28.62 10.82 13.59
C LEU A 60 -28.38 11.67 12.32
N LEU A 61 -29.37 12.42 11.85
CA LEU A 61 -29.25 13.32 10.69
C LEU A 61 -28.92 14.78 11.08
N THR A 62 -28.56 15.01 12.33
CA THR A 62 -28.03 16.30 12.78
C THR A 62 -26.69 16.62 12.09
N GLU A 63 -26.41 17.90 11.86
CA GLU A 63 -25.18 18.34 11.17
C GLU A 63 -23.91 17.83 11.86
N ASP A 64 -23.88 17.85 13.20
CA ASP A 64 -22.77 17.31 13.99
C ASP A 64 -22.58 15.80 13.80
N SER A 65 -23.68 15.05 13.73
CA SER A 65 -23.62 13.59 13.50
C SER A 65 -23.12 13.29 12.09
N VAL A 66 -23.60 14.02 11.08
CA VAL A 66 -23.16 13.88 9.69
C VAL A 66 -21.67 14.22 9.57
N LEU A 67 -21.21 15.30 10.20
CA LEU A 67 -19.78 15.63 10.27
C LEU A 67 -18.98 14.48 10.91
N GLY A 68 -19.45 13.94 12.03
CA GLY A 68 -18.82 12.81 12.70
C GLY A 68 -18.69 11.56 11.81
N PHE A 69 -19.74 11.22 11.05
CA PHE A 69 -19.70 10.12 10.09
C PHE A 69 -18.71 10.38 8.96
N VAL A 70 -18.66 11.60 8.43
CA VAL A 70 -17.73 11.98 7.37
C VAL A 70 -16.29 11.92 7.87
N THR A 71 -15.95 12.51 9.02
CA THR A 71 -14.59 12.46 9.57
C THR A 71 -14.14 11.03 9.83
N ARG A 72 -15.04 10.17 10.33
CA ARG A 72 -14.73 8.75 10.54
C ARG A 72 -14.53 8.01 9.22
N ALA A 73 -15.34 8.31 8.21
CA ALA A 73 -15.19 7.76 6.87
C ALA A 73 -13.86 8.16 6.23
N GLU A 74 -13.42 9.42 6.40
CA GLU A 74 -12.12 9.88 5.92
C GLU A 74 -10.97 9.09 6.55
N HIS A 75 -10.99 8.92 7.87
CA HIS A 75 -9.98 8.14 8.55
C HIS A 75 -9.97 6.67 8.10
N LEU A 76 -11.14 6.07 7.80
CA LEU A 76 -11.20 4.70 7.28
C LEU A 76 -10.60 4.59 5.88
N VAL A 77 -10.92 5.53 4.99
CA VAL A 77 -10.39 5.56 3.62
C VAL A 77 -8.88 5.81 3.64
N GLU A 78 -8.41 6.76 4.45
CA GLU A 78 -6.99 7.05 4.59
C GLU A 78 -6.22 5.86 5.16
N LYS A 79 -6.75 5.21 6.19
CA LYS A 79 -6.15 4.01 6.77
C LYS A 79 -6.09 2.85 5.78
N ALA A 80 -7.15 2.62 5.02
CA ALA A 80 -7.15 1.58 3.98
C ALA A 80 -6.11 1.90 2.89
N ALA A 81 -5.97 3.16 2.51
CA ALA A 81 -4.96 3.60 1.56
C ALA A 81 -3.53 3.44 2.11
N SER A 82 -3.31 3.73 3.41
CA SER A 82 -2.00 3.56 4.04
C SER A 82 -1.62 2.09 4.21
N GLU A 83 -2.56 1.22 4.61
CA GLU A 83 -2.34 -0.22 4.75
C GLU A 83 -1.95 -0.88 3.41
N ILE A 84 -2.48 -0.38 2.30
CA ILE A 84 -2.08 -0.84 0.96
C ILE A 84 -0.70 -0.27 0.57
N ARG A 85 -0.37 0.96 0.96
CA ARG A 85 0.84 1.67 0.51
C ARG A 85 2.08 1.36 1.33
N GLU A 86 1.96 1.25 2.65
CA GLU A 86 3.07 0.97 3.58
C GLU A 86 3.89 -0.27 3.23
N PRO A 87 3.31 -1.44 2.90
CA PRO A 87 4.11 -2.64 2.60
C PRO A 87 4.98 -2.47 1.35
N TYR A 88 4.62 -1.59 0.42
CA TYR A 88 5.41 -1.29 -0.77
C TYR A 88 6.47 -0.20 -0.53
N LYS A 89 6.25 0.70 0.42
CA LYS A 89 7.18 1.79 0.71
C LYS A 89 8.44 1.29 1.44
N ASP A 90 8.27 0.37 2.38
CA ASP A 90 9.36 -0.02 3.28
C ASP A 90 10.18 -1.24 2.81
N SER A 91 9.63 -2.07 1.92
CA SER A 91 10.28 -3.32 1.47
C SER A 91 11.18 -3.17 0.23
N ILE A 92 10.99 -2.10 -0.55
CA ILE A 92 11.62 -1.94 -1.87
C ILE A 92 12.97 -1.20 -1.78
N GLY A 93 13.11 -0.21 -0.90
CA GLY A 93 14.26 0.70 -0.95
C GLY A 93 15.61 0.07 -0.57
N SER A 94 15.73 -0.42 0.66
CA SER A 94 17.04 -0.79 1.22
C SER A 94 17.55 -2.14 0.72
N LYS A 95 16.69 -3.16 0.70
CA LYS A 95 17.09 -4.52 0.29
C LYS A 95 17.48 -4.57 -1.19
N GLN A 96 16.74 -3.88 -2.05
CA GLN A 96 16.97 -3.87 -3.49
C GLN A 96 18.21 -3.04 -3.85
N PHE A 97 18.45 -1.93 -3.15
CA PHE A 97 19.71 -1.17 -3.23
C PHE A 97 20.92 -2.04 -2.89
N TRP A 98 20.92 -2.70 -1.71
CA TRP A 98 22.05 -3.55 -1.31
C TRP A 98 22.24 -4.75 -2.24
N MET A 99 21.16 -5.33 -2.75
CA MET A 99 21.24 -6.43 -3.72
C MET A 99 21.88 -5.98 -5.04
N SER A 100 21.58 -4.77 -5.51
CA SER A 100 22.22 -4.18 -6.69
C SER A 100 23.71 -3.91 -6.46
N VAL A 101 24.08 -3.38 -5.28
CA VAL A 101 25.49 -3.16 -4.90
C VAL A 101 26.26 -4.48 -4.91
N TRP A 102 25.72 -5.53 -4.27
CA TRP A 102 26.36 -6.84 -4.24
C TRP A 102 26.48 -7.48 -5.63
N ALA A 103 25.46 -7.33 -6.48
CA ALA A 103 25.52 -7.82 -7.86
C ALA A 103 26.64 -7.14 -8.66
N GLY A 104 26.81 -5.81 -8.49
CA GLY A 104 27.90 -5.06 -9.13
C GLY A 104 29.29 -5.50 -8.64
N VAL A 105 29.46 -5.66 -7.32
CA VAL A 105 30.71 -6.16 -6.72
C VAL A 105 31.03 -7.57 -7.24
N LEU A 106 30.05 -8.47 -7.26
CA LEU A 106 30.25 -9.84 -7.72
C LEU A 106 30.60 -9.89 -9.22
N ALA A 107 29.93 -9.10 -10.05
CA ALA A 107 30.25 -8.99 -11.48
C ALA A 107 31.69 -8.49 -11.70
N SER A 108 32.13 -7.49 -10.92
CA SER A 108 33.50 -6.96 -11.01
C SER A 108 34.55 -8.00 -10.59
N LEU A 109 34.26 -8.80 -9.56
CA LEU A 109 35.11 -9.90 -9.10
C LEU A 109 35.26 -10.98 -10.18
N ILE A 110 34.13 -11.40 -10.76
CA ILE A 110 34.12 -12.39 -11.85
C ILE A 110 34.93 -11.86 -13.04
N TYR A 111 34.73 -10.60 -13.43
CA TYR A 111 35.48 -9.98 -14.52
C TYR A 111 36.98 -9.96 -14.24
N SER A 112 37.40 -9.61 -13.03
CA SER A 112 38.81 -9.62 -12.63
C SER A 112 39.42 -11.02 -12.69
N ILE A 113 38.68 -12.06 -12.29
CA ILE A 113 39.13 -13.46 -12.36
C ILE A 113 39.33 -13.88 -13.82
N ILE A 114 38.39 -13.52 -14.71
CA ILE A 114 38.50 -13.82 -16.14
C ILE A 114 39.76 -13.20 -16.73
N ILE A 115 40.06 -11.94 -16.40
CA ILE A 115 41.30 -11.27 -16.87
C ILE A 115 42.55 -12.03 -16.41
N LEU A 116 42.62 -12.46 -15.16
CA LEU A 116 43.76 -13.21 -14.65
C LEU A 116 43.97 -14.52 -15.42
N ILE A 117 42.90 -15.23 -15.73
CA ILE A 117 42.96 -16.47 -16.53
C ILE A 117 43.48 -16.17 -17.93
N VAL A 118 42.99 -15.10 -18.58
CA VAL A 118 43.46 -14.69 -19.91
C VAL A 118 44.96 -14.39 -19.90
N PHE A 119 45.44 -13.64 -18.91
CA PHE A 119 46.89 -13.36 -18.78
C PHE A 119 47.71 -14.63 -18.54
N TRP A 120 47.19 -15.56 -17.77
CA TRP A 120 47.85 -16.83 -17.50
C TRP A 120 48.00 -17.67 -18.78
N VAL A 121 46.94 -17.81 -19.58
CA VAL A 121 46.98 -18.50 -20.88
C VAL A 121 47.90 -17.76 -21.87
N ALA A 122 47.81 -16.43 -21.93
CA ALA A 122 48.66 -15.62 -22.81
C ALA A 122 50.15 -15.82 -22.49
N ARG A 123 50.52 -15.95 -21.21
CA ARG A 123 51.89 -16.24 -20.80
C ARG A 123 52.41 -17.55 -21.40
N GLU A 124 51.60 -18.61 -21.37
CA GLU A 124 51.98 -19.91 -21.95
C GLU A 124 52.14 -19.83 -23.47
N GLN A 125 51.27 -19.08 -24.15
CA GLN A 125 51.40 -18.87 -25.59
C GLN A 125 52.63 -18.03 -25.95
N ILE A 126 52.94 -16.98 -25.21
CA ILE A 126 54.14 -16.17 -25.46
C ILE A 126 55.41 -17.01 -25.20
N ALA A 127 55.41 -17.85 -24.17
CA ALA A 127 56.54 -18.73 -23.86
C ALA A 127 56.77 -19.78 -24.97
N SER A 128 55.71 -20.38 -25.51
CA SER A 128 55.84 -21.33 -26.62
C SER A 128 56.32 -20.66 -27.90
N TRP A 129 55.86 -19.43 -28.17
CA TRP A 129 56.35 -18.62 -29.28
C TRP A 129 57.84 -18.28 -29.13
N LEU A 130 58.28 -17.86 -27.94
CA LEU A 130 59.70 -17.58 -27.67
C LEU A 130 60.59 -18.80 -27.88
N GLN A 131 60.16 -20.00 -27.45
CA GLN A 131 60.91 -21.24 -27.68
C GLN A 131 60.95 -21.63 -29.17
N SER A 132 59.90 -21.33 -29.93
CA SER A 132 59.86 -21.58 -31.37
C SER A 132 60.78 -20.65 -32.17
N VAL A 133 61.01 -19.42 -31.69
CA VAL A 133 61.83 -18.40 -32.36
C VAL A 133 63.29 -18.43 -31.89
N ALA A 134 63.57 -19.03 -30.73
CA ALA A 134 64.92 -19.27 -30.23
C ALA A 134 65.34 -20.74 -30.39
N PRO A 135 65.59 -21.25 -31.62
CA PRO A 135 66.28 -22.52 -31.75
C PRO A 135 67.67 -22.35 -31.14
N ALA A 136 68.01 -23.25 -30.22
CA ALA A 136 69.32 -23.34 -29.61
C ALA A 136 70.41 -23.28 -30.68
N GLN A 137 71.22 -22.22 -30.66
CA GLN A 137 72.56 -22.26 -31.23
C GLN A 137 73.42 -23.17 -30.33
N ALA A 138 73.21 -24.48 -30.45
CA ALA A 138 74.10 -25.49 -29.92
C ALA A 138 75.04 -25.92 -31.06
N HIS A 139 76.19 -25.23 -31.12
CA HIS A 139 77.42 -25.79 -31.65
C HIS A 139 78.09 -26.68 -30.60
#